data_AF-A0A8H1LKN5-F1
#
_entry.id   AF-A0A8H1LKN5-F1
#
_cell.length_a   1.000
_cell.length_b   1.000
_cell.length_c   1.000
_cell.angle_alpha   90.00
_cell.angle_beta   90.00
_cell.angle_gamma   90.00
#
_symmetry.space_group_name_H-M   'P 1'
#
loop_
_entity.id
_entity.type
_entity.pdbx_description
1 polymer ?
#
loop_
_entity_poly.entity_id
_entity_poly.type
_entity_poly.pdbx_seq_one_letter_code
_entity_poly.pdbx_strand_id
1 'polypeptide(L)'
;MPVSAPAAGAATRPADAQAPQSAQSAGTALNLLVIEDDPAGDLSVPRMLDACGKPVRVRTARNLTEAARLLTDDVHCILLDLALPHEEGGDHHGDGAPAAAGPCPAEAAPTGACAGDDEADGTPASGTSASGSPATEPDELHILRRVLRMAPRHAVLALTDGTDAERAADAVRVGAQDYLFRDELDGRLLNRAIRYAVARKRADLAQRQLTESRLRAQENSRLERGLLPRPLLEGSELRFAARYRPGRSRALLGGDFYDTVRTPDGTVHAMIGDVCGHGPDEAALGVELRIAWRALTFAGLSGDALLATLQKVLENERDSEEIFATLCTVDIAPDGRSADVHLAGHPSPLFAGSGGATPRLLPEDVSGPALGLLPQVGWPRRRVTLGRSWSLMMYTDGLIEGRVDEGRTDSTQRLGQQGMLDIVARRVAEGARGERLLEETMTEVRRLNGGELTDDVAVVLLDRER
;
A
#
# COMPACT_ATOMS: atom_id res chain seq x y z
N MET A 1 35.54 13.91 -59.91
CA MET A 1 36.26 13.51 -58.68
C MET A 1 35.23 13.31 -57.58
N PRO A 2 34.58 12.12 -57.48
CA PRO A 2 33.70 11.82 -56.37
C PRO A 2 34.52 11.34 -55.17
N VAL A 3 34.13 11.83 -53.99
CA VAL A 3 34.76 11.66 -52.70
C VAL A 3 34.48 10.25 -52.16
N SER A 4 35.54 9.58 -51.68
CA SER A 4 35.51 8.27 -51.03
C SER A 4 34.63 8.26 -49.78
N ALA A 5 33.78 7.24 -49.68
CA ALA A 5 33.07 6.85 -48.47
C ALA A 5 34.02 6.16 -47.46
N PRO A 6 33.90 6.40 -46.14
CA PRO A 6 34.51 5.55 -45.14
C PRO A 6 33.50 4.60 -44.48
N ALA A 7 33.92 3.33 -44.45
CA ALA A 7 33.76 2.29 -43.43
C ALA A 7 32.41 2.16 -42.68
N ALA A 8 31.72 1.06 -42.97
CA ALA A 8 30.71 0.45 -42.13
C ALA A 8 31.30 0.01 -40.78
N GLY A 9 30.95 0.72 -39.71
CA GLY A 9 31.20 0.34 -38.32
C GLY A 9 30.12 -0.63 -37.82
N ALA A 10 30.56 -1.65 -37.09
CA ALA A 10 29.80 -2.80 -36.63
C ALA A 10 28.48 -2.46 -35.91
N ALA A 11 27.39 -3.05 -36.38
CA ALA A 11 26.13 -3.13 -35.66
C ALA A 11 26.31 -3.99 -34.39
N THR A 12 26.31 -3.33 -33.23
CA THR A 12 26.24 -4.00 -31.93
C THR A 12 24.87 -4.64 -31.80
N ARG A 13 24.83 -5.97 -31.74
CA ARG A 13 23.62 -6.74 -31.46
C ARG A 13 23.02 -6.32 -30.11
N PRO A 14 21.68 -6.20 -29.98
CA PRO A 14 21.07 -5.96 -28.69
C PRO A 14 21.36 -7.15 -27.78
N ALA A 15 21.85 -6.86 -26.58
CA ALA A 15 22.13 -7.84 -25.56
C ALA A 15 20.86 -8.64 -25.23
N ASP A 16 21.00 -9.96 -25.20
CA ASP A 16 19.96 -10.91 -24.81
C ASP A 16 19.30 -10.48 -23.50
N ALA A 17 18.01 -10.18 -23.58
CA ALA A 17 17.13 -10.02 -22.44
C ALA A 17 17.08 -11.37 -21.70
N GLN A 18 17.88 -11.50 -20.65
CA GLN A 18 17.80 -12.62 -19.72
C GLN A 18 16.41 -12.62 -19.07
N ALA A 19 15.60 -13.59 -19.49
CA ALA A 19 14.38 -13.97 -18.83
C ALA A 19 14.63 -14.16 -17.32
N PRO A 20 13.66 -13.84 -16.44
CA PRO A 20 13.84 -13.99 -15.01
C PRO A 20 14.11 -15.47 -14.72
N GLN A 21 15.34 -15.76 -14.29
CA GLN A 21 15.70 -17.09 -13.80
C GLN A 21 14.82 -17.37 -12.59
N SER A 22 13.84 -18.23 -12.81
CA SER A 22 13.01 -18.83 -11.77
C SER A 22 13.93 -19.31 -10.66
N ALA A 23 13.82 -18.72 -9.48
CA ALA A 23 14.49 -19.18 -8.28
C ALA A 23 14.22 -20.68 -8.11
N GLN A 24 15.22 -21.51 -8.42
CA GLN A 24 15.21 -22.92 -8.09
C GLN A 24 15.20 -22.99 -6.56
N SER A 25 14.02 -23.14 -5.96
CA SER A 25 13.91 -23.39 -4.53
C SER A 25 14.69 -24.67 -4.23
N ALA A 26 15.71 -24.58 -3.39
CA ALA A 26 16.39 -25.74 -2.84
C ALA A 26 15.33 -26.74 -2.32
N GLY A 27 15.19 -27.88 -2.99
CA GLY A 27 14.07 -28.79 -2.79
C GLY A 27 14.02 -29.33 -1.36
N THR A 28 13.07 -28.82 -0.58
CA THR A 28 12.67 -29.40 0.70
C THR A 28 11.94 -30.71 0.42
N ALA A 29 12.25 -31.76 1.19
CA ALA A 29 11.53 -33.03 1.08
C ALA A 29 10.04 -32.78 1.29
N LEU A 30 9.19 -33.30 0.39
CA LEU A 30 7.74 -33.19 0.53
C LEU A 30 7.29 -33.93 1.80
N ASN A 31 6.49 -33.27 2.62
CA ASN A 31 5.86 -33.87 3.79
C ASN A 31 4.35 -34.00 3.52
N LEU A 32 3.83 -35.22 3.65
CA LEU A 32 2.44 -35.59 3.49
C LEU A 32 1.83 -35.92 4.85
N LEU A 33 0.64 -35.38 5.14
CA LEU A 33 -0.19 -35.81 6.27
C LEU A 33 -1.33 -36.68 5.72
N VAL A 34 -1.42 -37.92 6.16
CA VAL A 34 -2.51 -38.84 5.80
C VAL A 34 -3.48 -38.90 6.98
N ILE A 35 -4.76 -38.69 6.73
CA ILE A 35 -5.82 -38.76 7.73
C ILE A 35 -6.72 -39.95 7.35
N GLU A 36 -6.66 -41.02 8.14
CA GLU A 36 -7.29 -42.32 7.86
C GLU A 36 -7.48 -43.12 9.17
N ASP A 37 -8.63 -43.79 9.34
CA ASP A 37 -8.99 -44.48 10.59
C ASP A 37 -8.16 -45.76 10.83
N ASP A 38 -7.81 -46.47 9.75
CA ASP A 38 -6.98 -47.68 9.81
C ASP A 38 -5.56 -47.45 9.23
N PRO A 39 -4.56 -47.11 10.06
CA PRO A 39 -3.19 -46.93 9.59
C PRO A 39 -2.50 -48.25 9.16
N ALA A 40 -3.14 -49.41 9.37
CA ALA A 40 -2.65 -50.72 8.93
C ALA A 40 -3.41 -51.25 7.69
N GLY A 41 -4.50 -50.60 7.29
CA GLY A 41 -5.41 -51.02 6.22
C GLY A 41 -5.04 -50.40 4.88
N ASP A 42 -4.57 -51.23 3.96
CA ASP A 42 -4.46 -51.02 2.49
C ASP A 42 -3.68 -49.83 1.92
N LEU A 43 -3.50 -48.70 2.63
CA LEU A 43 -2.66 -47.59 2.19
C LEU A 43 -1.18 -47.87 2.48
N SER A 44 -0.66 -48.86 1.76
CA SER A 44 0.78 -49.03 1.61
C SER A 44 1.31 -47.88 0.76
N VAL A 45 1.49 -46.68 1.34
CA VAL A 45 2.15 -45.55 0.66
C VAL A 45 3.55 -46.02 0.28
N PRO A 46 3.85 -46.25 -1.01
CA PRO A 46 5.13 -46.81 -1.39
C PRO A 46 6.24 -45.85 -1.01
N ARG A 47 7.50 -46.32 -0.91
CA ARG A 47 8.65 -45.43 -0.71
C ARG A 47 8.75 -44.46 -1.88
N MET A 48 8.12 -43.29 -1.74
CA MET A 48 7.98 -42.28 -2.77
C MET A 48 9.15 -41.32 -2.72
N LEU A 49 9.63 -40.93 -3.91
CA LEU A 49 10.69 -39.94 -4.07
C LEU A 49 10.11 -38.63 -4.63
N ASP A 50 10.57 -37.49 -4.16
CA ASP A 50 10.23 -36.18 -4.68
C ASP A 50 10.96 -35.87 -6.00
N ALA A 51 10.79 -34.66 -6.55
CA ALA A 51 11.42 -34.24 -7.80
C ALA A 51 12.96 -34.18 -7.73
N CYS A 52 13.51 -34.13 -6.52
CA CYS A 52 14.95 -34.10 -6.23
C CYS A 52 15.49 -35.47 -5.83
N GLY A 53 14.67 -36.53 -5.91
CA GLY A 53 15.06 -37.89 -5.52
C GLY A 53 15.11 -38.12 -4.01
N LYS A 54 14.55 -37.23 -3.17
CA LYS A 54 14.49 -37.40 -1.71
C LYS A 54 13.21 -38.14 -1.30
N PRO A 55 13.24 -38.93 -0.22
CA PRO A 55 12.04 -39.63 0.26
C PRO A 55 10.99 -38.64 0.76
N VAL A 56 9.74 -38.82 0.33
CA VAL A 56 8.56 -38.13 0.86
C VAL A 56 8.36 -38.59 2.30
N ARG A 57 8.26 -37.66 3.26
CA ARG A 57 7.95 -38.00 4.65
C ARG A 57 6.44 -38.08 4.82
N VAL A 58 5.97 -39.14 5.44
CA VAL A 58 4.55 -39.37 5.70
C VAL A 58 4.31 -39.31 7.20
N ARG A 59 3.33 -38.51 7.63
CA ARG A 59 2.74 -38.53 8.97
C ARG A 59 1.32 -39.06 8.84
N THR A 60 0.88 -39.91 9.74
CA THR A 60 -0.47 -40.47 9.74
C THR A 60 -1.23 -39.97 10.98
N ALA A 61 -2.52 -39.71 10.81
CA ALA A 61 -3.44 -39.33 11.86
C ALA A 61 -4.72 -40.16 11.74
N ARG A 62 -5.23 -40.68 12.85
CA ARG A 62 -6.44 -41.53 12.88
C ARG A 62 -7.74 -40.74 12.86
N ASN A 63 -7.68 -39.50 13.31
CA ASN A 63 -8.82 -38.60 13.37
C ASN A 63 -8.38 -37.14 13.21
N LEU A 64 -9.36 -36.24 13.12
CA LEU A 64 -9.12 -34.81 12.97
C LEU A 64 -8.40 -34.17 14.17
N THR A 65 -8.59 -34.71 15.38
CA THR A 65 -7.95 -34.22 16.59
C THR A 65 -6.45 -34.49 16.58
N GLU A 66 -6.03 -35.69 16.15
CA GLU A 66 -4.63 -36.03 15.94
C GLU A 66 -4.04 -35.25 14.75
N ALA A 67 -4.80 -35.13 13.66
CA ALA A 67 -4.38 -34.35 12.50
C ALA A 67 -4.08 -32.90 12.86
N ALA A 68 -4.90 -32.27 13.71
CA ALA A 68 -4.68 -30.91 14.20
C ALA A 68 -3.36 -30.73 14.96
N ARG A 69 -2.92 -31.76 15.71
CA ARG A 69 -1.64 -31.74 16.44
C ARG A 69 -0.43 -31.94 15.54
N LEU A 70 -0.61 -32.71 14.45
CA LEU A 70 0.45 -33.04 13.49
C LEU A 70 0.57 -32.03 12.34
N LEU A 71 -0.44 -31.17 12.18
CA LEU A 71 -0.48 -30.12 11.17
C LEU A 71 0.49 -29.01 11.54
N THR A 72 1.46 -28.81 10.69
CA THR A 72 2.52 -27.81 10.82
C THR A 72 2.79 -27.18 9.46
N ASP A 73 3.50 -26.04 9.44
CA ASP A 73 3.80 -25.31 8.20
C ASP A 73 4.71 -26.08 7.22
N ASP A 74 5.41 -27.11 7.69
CA ASP A 74 6.22 -27.99 6.84
C ASP A 74 5.40 -29.09 6.14
N VAL A 75 4.12 -29.29 6.48
CA VAL A 75 3.22 -30.17 5.73
C VAL A 75 2.86 -29.51 4.41
N HIS A 76 3.04 -30.23 3.30
CA HIS A 76 2.81 -29.69 1.95
C HIS A 76 1.44 -30.11 1.39
N CYS A 77 1.00 -31.32 1.72
CA CYS A 77 -0.24 -31.91 1.24
C CYS A 77 -0.88 -32.74 2.34
N ILE A 78 -2.21 -32.78 2.35
CA ILE A 78 -3.04 -33.62 3.19
C ILE A 78 -3.74 -34.61 2.28
N LEU A 79 -3.63 -35.91 2.55
CA LEU A 79 -4.46 -36.95 1.96
C LEU A 79 -5.55 -37.29 2.97
N LEU A 80 -6.80 -37.04 2.63
CA LEU A 80 -7.94 -37.23 3.51
C LEU A 80 -8.80 -38.37 3.01
N ASP A 81 -8.95 -39.41 3.81
CA ASP A 81 -9.98 -40.42 3.58
C ASP A 81 -11.37 -39.86 3.92
N LEU A 82 -12.29 -39.89 2.94
CA LEU A 82 -13.67 -39.47 3.15
C LEU A 82 -14.51 -40.51 3.90
N ALA A 83 -14.06 -41.76 4.02
CA ALA A 83 -14.74 -42.82 4.76
C ALA A 83 -14.48 -42.78 6.28
N LEU A 84 -13.76 -41.77 6.77
CA LEU A 84 -13.50 -41.57 8.21
C LEU A 84 -14.82 -41.57 9.01
N PRO A 85 -14.91 -42.32 10.12
CA PRO A 85 -16.12 -42.36 10.93
C PRO A 85 -16.43 -40.97 11.49
N HIS A 86 -17.72 -40.63 11.49
CA HIS A 86 -18.22 -39.44 12.16
C HIS A 86 -17.98 -39.58 13.68
N GLU A 87 -17.14 -38.73 14.27
CA GLU A 87 -17.16 -38.55 15.72
C GLU A 87 -18.48 -37.84 16.08
N GLU A 88 -19.50 -38.61 16.46
CA GLU A 88 -20.67 -38.08 17.16
C GLU A 88 -20.18 -37.38 18.44
N GLY A 89 -20.66 -36.15 18.65
CA GLY A 89 -20.19 -35.26 19.70
C GLY A 89 -20.22 -35.91 21.09
N GLY A 90 -19.06 -36.04 21.71
CA GLY A 90 -18.92 -36.26 23.14
C GLY A 90 -19.08 -34.95 23.89
N ASP A 91 -20.11 -34.88 24.73
CA ASP A 91 -20.31 -33.85 25.75
C ASP A 91 -19.03 -33.56 26.55
N HIS A 92 -18.61 -32.28 26.57
CA HIS A 92 -17.84 -31.74 27.69
C HIS A 92 -18.37 -30.35 28.07
N HIS A 93 -19.12 -30.33 29.18
CA HIS A 93 -19.16 -29.22 30.12
C HIS A 93 -17.72 -28.84 30.54
N GLY A 94 -17.39 -27.55 30.54
CA GLY A 94 -16.26 -27.04 31.33
C GLY A 94 -15.40 -25.97 30.66
N ASP A 95 -15.87 -24.72 30.77
CA ASP A 95 -15.09 -23.53 31.15
C ASP A 95 -14.10 -22.87 30.15
N GLY A 96 -14.24 -21.53 30.03
CA GLY A 96 -13.16 -20.63 29.63
C GLY A 96 -13.05 -20.20 28.16
N ALA A 97 -13.98 -19.40 27.66
CA ALA A 97 -13.73 -18.57 26.47
C ALA A 97 -13.04 -17.24 26.89
N PRO A 98 -11.88 -16.85 26.33
CA PRO A 98 -11.53 -15.44 26.25
C PRO A 98 -12.10 -14.85 24.96
N ALA A 99 -12.82 -13.74 25.13
CA ALA A 99 -13.33 -12.90 24.06
C ALA A 99 -12.19 -12.31 23.22
N ALA A 100 -12.40 -12.26 21.90
CA ALA A 100 -11.76 -11.28 21.03
C ALA A 100 -12.72 -10.94 19.87
N ALA A 101 -13.42 -9.82 20.03
CA ALA A 101 -13.95 -8.98 18.95
C ALA A 101 -12.78 -8.55 18.04
N GLY A 102 -12.86 -8.32 16.73
CA GLY A 102 -13.90 -7.99 15.75
C GLY A 102 -13.12 -7.61 14.46
N PRO A 103 -13.62 -6.74 13.56
CA PRO A 103 -14.89 -6.77 12.84
C PRO A 103 -14.66 -6.86 11.31
N CYS A 104 -15.69 -7.21 10.53
CA CYS A 104 -15.75 -6.81 9.11
C CYS A 104 -17.19 -6.70 8.63
N PRO A 105 -17.44 -5.84 7.63
CA PRO A 105 -18.66 -5.06 7.51
C PRO A 105 -19.71 -5.70 6.59
N ALA A 106 -20.97 -5.38 6.84
CA ALA A 106 -22.08 -5.66 5.93
C ALA A 106 -22.49 -4.36 5.24
N GLU A 107 -22.25 -4.26 3.94
CA GLU A 107 -22.93 -3.30 3.07
C GLU A 107 -24.27 -3.89 2.61
N ALA A 108 -25.29 -3.08 2.78
CA ALA A 108 -26.67 -3.33 2.38
C ALA A 108 -26.91 -2.91 0.91
N ALA A 109 -27.85 -3.57 0.25
CA ALA A 109 -28.61 -2.99 -0.86
C ALA A 109 -29.95 -3.74 -1.03
N PRO A 110 -30.98 -3.11 -1.64
CA PRO A 110 -32.27 -2.96 -0.98
C PRO A 110 -33.42 -3.63 -1.72
N THR A 111 -34.56 -3.83 -1.06
CA THR A 111 -35.89 -3.75 -1.70
C THR A 111 -36.93 -3.36 -0.67
N GLY A 112 -37.64 -2.26 -0.94
CA GLY A 112 -38.83 -1.86 -0.22
C GLY A 112 -40.09 -2.41 -0.88
N ALA A 113 -41.15 -2.60 -0.10
CA ALA A 113 -42.47 -1.97 -0.31
C ALA A 113 -43.53 -2.62 0.60
N CYS A 114 -44.20 -1.74 1.35
CA CYS A 114 -45.64 -1.73 1.66
C CYS A 114 -46.26 -2.90 2.44
N ALA A 115 -46.53 -2.61 3.72
CA ALA A 115 -47.57 -3.26 4.52
C ALA A 115 -48.97 -2.77 4.09
N GLY A 116 -49.92 -3.69 4.05
CA GLY A 116 -51.35 -3.44 4.10
C GLY A 116 -51.95 -4.51 5.01
N ASP A 117 -52.50 -4.08 6.15
CA ASP A 117 -53.36 -4.86 7.02
C ASP A 117 -54.74 -5.03 6.38
N ASP A 118 -55.36 -6.21 6.50
CA ASP A 118 -56.79 -6.32 6.82
C ASP A 118 -57.26 -7.77 7.04
N GLU A 119 -58.32 -7.86 7.84
CA GLU A 119 -58.92 -9.01 8.52
C GLU A 119 -59.67 -10.04 7.64
N ALA A 120 -59.89 -11.21 8.26
CA ALA A 120 -61.16 -11.95 8.37
C ALA A 120 -61.41 -13.25 7.56
N ASP A 121 -61.83 -14.25 8.35
CA ASP A 121 -62.91 -15.24 8.14
C ASP A 121 -62.62 -16.64 7.51
N GLY A 122 -63.30 -17.67 8.07
CA GLY A 122 -63.58 -18.95 7.40
C GLY A 122 -63.01 -20.25 8.00
N THR A 123 -63.84 -21.01 8.71
CA THR A 123 -63.59 -22.38 9.27
C THR A 123 -63.86 -23.50 8.22
N PRO A 124 -63.78 -24.83 8.54
CA PRO A 124 -62.63 -25.73 8.64
C PRO A 124 -62.60 -26.85 7.56
N ALA A 125 -61.47 -27.55 7.39
CA ALA A 125 -61.50 -28.92 6.84
C ALA A 125 -60.28 -29.76 7.27
N SER A 126 -60.60 -30.92 7.83
CA SER A 126 -59.77 -32.06 8.23
C SER A 126 -58.93 -32.66 7.09
N GLY A 127 -57.73 -33.16 7.41
CA GLY A 127 -57.02 -34.07 6.49
C GLY A 127 -55.57 -34.37 6.85
N THR A 128 -55.38 -35.20 7.87
CA THR A 128 -54.32 -36.23 7.93
C THR A 128 -52.86 -35.78 8.01
N SER A 129 -52.31 -36.01 9.20
CA SER A 129 -50.91 -36.25 9.51
C SER A 129 -50.12 -37.03 8.43
N ALA A 130 -49.01 -36.45 7.99
CA ALA A 130 -47.78 -37.18 7.71
C ALA A 130 -46.61 -36.27 8.13
N SER A 131 -46.26 -36.35 9.42
CA SER A 131 -45.00 -35.84 9.94
C SER A 131 -43.85 -36.66 9.34
N GLY A 132 -43.35 -36.25 8.19
CA GLY A 132 -42.03 -36.60 7.72
C GLY A 132 -41.15 -35.36 7.85
N SER A 133 -40.41 -35.23 8.94
CA SER A 133 -39.22 -34.37 8.92
C SER A 133 -38.35 -34.84 7.74
N PRO A 134 -37.79 -33.93 6.91
CA PRO A 134 -36.75 -34.35 5.99
C PRO A 134 -35.61 -34.85 6.88
N ALA A 135 -35.31 -36.15 6.81
CA ALA A 135 -34.09 -36.66 7.38
C ALA A 135 -32.96 -35.82 6.78
N THR A 136 -32.24 -35.09 7.63
CA THR A 136 -31.01 -34.42 7.23
C THR A 136 -30.11 -35.51 6.65
N GLU A 137 -29.97 -35.54 5.32
CA GLU A 137 -28.98 -36.41 4.69
C GLU A 137 -27.64 -36.14 5.40
N PRO A 138 -26.93 -37.19 5.84
CA PRO A 138 -25.66 -36.99 6.53
C PRO A 138 -24.76 -36.11 5.65
N ASP A 139 -24.14 -35.06 6.22
CA ASP A 139 -23.23 -34.20 5.48
C ASP A 139 -21.95 -34.99 5.16
N GLU A 140 -21.99 -35.79 4.08
CA GLU A 140 -20.97 -36.76 3.70
C GLU A 140 -19.58 -36.14 3.45
N LEU A 141 -19.49 -34.81 3.35
CA LEU A 141 -18.25 -34.04 3.18
C LEU A 141 -17.93 -33.12 4.38
N HIS A 142 -18.59 -33.31 5.51
CA HIS A 142 -18.36 -32.53 6.73
C HIS A 142 -16.89 -32.52 7.15
N ILE A 143 -16.24 -33.69 7.08
CA ILE A 143 -14.83 -33.88 7.45
C ILE A 143 -13.92 -33.05 6.54
N LEU A 144 -14.14 -33.08 5.22
CA LEU A 144 -13.41 -32.26 4.26
C LEU A 144 -13.57 -30.76 4.55
N ARG A 145 -14.79 -30.29 4.82
CA ARG A 145 -15.05 -28.89 5.20
C ARG A 145 -14.33 -28.48 6.48
N ARG A 146 -14.17 -29.40 7.44
CA ARG A 146 -13.42 -29.17 8.67
C ARG A 146 -11.91 -29.10 8.40
N VAL A 147 -11.38 -29.98 7.55
CA VAL A 147 -9.97 -29.94 7.12
C VAL A 147 -9.63 -28.67 6.33
N LEU A 148 -10.49 -28.24 5.41
CA LEU A 148 -10.28 -27.01 4.64
C LEU A 148 -10.29 -25.75 5.53
N ARG A 149 -11.05 -25.75 6.63
CA ARG A 149 -11.04 -24.68 7.63
C ARG A 149 -9.80 -24.70 8.53
N MET A 150 -9.35 -25.88 8.96
CA MET A 150 -8.16 -25.99 9.82
C MET A 150 -6.85 -25.80 9.05
N ALA A 151 -6.82 -26.15 7.76
CA ALA A 151 -5.64 -26.12 6.90
C ALA A 151 -5.87 -25.33 5.59
N PRO A 152 -6.24 -24.04 5.67
CA PRO A 152 -6.66 -23.27 4.49
C PRO A 152 -5.55 -23.03 3.48
N ARG A 153 -4.28 -23.15 3.89
CA ARG A 153 -3.09 -22.94 3.05
C ARG A 153 -2.51 -24.24 2.48
N HIS A 154 -3.02 -25.40 2.88
CA HIS A 154 -2.49 -26.70 2.47
C HIS A 154 -3.25 -27.25 1.26
N ALA A 155 -2.57 -28.07 0.46
CA ALA A 155 -3.24 -28.86 -0.57
C ALA A 155 -3.97 -30.03 0.10
N VAL A 156 -5.21 -30.28 -0.28
CA VAL A 156 -6.00 -31.40 0.23
C VAL A 156 -6.38 -32.29 -0.95
N LEU A 157 -6.00 -33.56 -0.87
CA LEU A 157 -6.42 -34.62 -1.78
C LEU A 157 -7.50 -35.43 -1.07
N ALA A 158 -8.64 -35.60 -1.71
CA ALA A 158 -9.69 -36.49 -1.22
C ALA A 158 -9.41 -37.92 -1.67
N LEU A 159 -9.51 -38.86 -0.75
CA LEU A 159 -9.49 -40.27 -1.04
C LEU A 159 -10.91 -40.81 -0.86
N THR A 160 -11.38 -41.56 -1.85
CA THR A 160 -12.72 -42.13 -1.89
C THR A 160 -12.67 -43.55 -2.44
N ASP A 161 -13.75 -44.31 -2.28
CA ASP A 161 -13.86 -45.66 -2.80
C ASP A 161 -14.27 -45.63 -4.28
N GLY A 162 -13.79 -46.62 -5.07
CA GLY A 162 -13.91 -46.68 -6.54
C GLY A 162 -15.31 -46.63 -7.14
N THR A 163 -16.36 -46.72 -6.32
CA THR A 163 -17.77 -46.70 -6.77
C THR A 163 -18.43 -45.33 -6.62
N ASP A 164 -17.78 -44.36 -5.99
CA ASP A 164 -18.40 -43.10 -5.57
C ASP A 164 -17.84 -41.87 -6.32
N ALA A 165 -18.11 -41.85 -7.63
CA ALA A 165 -17.67 -40.76 -8.51
C ALA A 165 -18.39 -39.43 -8.23
N GLU A 166 -19.63 -39.47 -7.74
CA GLU A 166 -20.39 -38.27 -7.39
C GLU A 166 -19.75 -37.57 -6.18
N ARG A 167 -19.45 -38.32 -5.11
CA ARG A 167 -18.78 -37.76 -3.93
C ARG A 167 -17.38 -37.25 -4.24
N ALA A 168 -16.67 -37.89 -5.16
CA ALA A 168 -15.37 -37.45 -5.64
C ALA A 168 -15.44 -36.06 -6.33
N ALA A 169 -16.43 -35.87 -7.21
CA ALA A 169 -16.68 -34.60 -7.87
C ALA A 169 -17.12 -33.51 -6.88
N ASP A 170 -17.95 -33.88 -5.90
CA ASP A 170 -18.41 -32.99 -4.83
C ASP A 170 -17.26 -32.54 -3.93
N ALA A 171 -16.31 -33.42 -3.61
CA ALA A 171 -15.12 -33.07 -2.83
C ALA A 171 -14.28 -31.95 -3.50
N VAL A 172 -14.09 -32.03 -4.82
CA VAL A 172 -13.39 -30.99 -5.58
C VAL A 172 -14.20 -29.69 -5.59
N ARG A 173 -15.52 -29.75 -5.71
CA ARG A 173 -16.41 -28.58 -5.66
C ARG A 173 -16.35 -27.86 -4.31
N VAL A 174 -16.20 -28.61 -3.22
CA VAL A 174 -16.07 -28.09 -1.85
C VAL A 174 -14.68 -27.50 -1.58
N GLY A 175 -13.65 -27.91 -2.33
CA GLY A 175 -12.33 -27.29 -2.32
C GLY A 175 -11.14 -28.24 -2.16
N ALA A 176 -11.34 -29.56 -2.30
CA ALA A 176 -10.23 -30.48 -2.52
C ALA A 176 -9.54 -30.17 -3.86
N GLN A 177 -8.21 -30.32 -3.92
CA GLN A 177 -7.44 -30.00 -5.12
C GLN A 177 -7.53 -31.07 -6.20
N ASP A 178 -7.75 -32.30 -5.79
CA ASP A 178 -8.01 -33.47 -6.62
C ASP A 178 -8.63 -34.59 -5.76
N TYR A 179 -9.08 -35.66 -6.40
CA TYR A 179 -9.49 -36.88 -5.72
C TYR A 179 -8.72 -38.10 -6.25
N LEU A 180 -8.65 -39.16 -5.44
CA LEU A 180 -8.08 -40.45 -5.80
C LEU A 180 -9.03 -41.56 -5.36
N PHE A 181 -9.10 -42.62 -6.16
CA PHE A 181 -9.80 -43.85 -5.79
C PHE A 181 -8.84 -44.81 -5.09
N ARG A 182 -9.27 -45.37 -3.96
CA ARG A 182 -8.47 -46.28 -3.11
C ARG A 182 -8.01 -47.54 -3.86
N ASP A 183 -8.87 -48.10 -4.70
CA ASP A 183 -8.65 -49.33 -5.48
C ASP A 183 -7.72 -49.16 -6.69
N GLU A 184 -7.53 -47.93 -7.18
CA GLU A 184 -6.66 -47.61 -8.31
C GLU A 184 -5.32 -46.97 -7.88
N LEU A 185 -5.05 -46.94 -6.58
CA LEU A 185 -4.01 -46.11 -6.00
C LEU A 185 -2.63 -46.78 -6.13
N ASP A 186 -1.83 -46.33 -7.10
CA ASP A 186 -0.42 -46.70 -7.21
C ASP A 186 0.52 -45.55 -6.77
N GLY A 187 1.77 -45.89 -6.44
CA GLY A 187 2.76 -44.91 -5.98
C GLY A 187 3.13 -43.85 -7.02
N ARG A 188 2.94 -44.12 -8.33
CA ARG A 188 3.24 -43.15 -9.40
C ARG A 188 2.11 -42.13 -9.52
N LEU A 189 0.87 -42.60 -9.49
CA LEU A 189 -0.36 -41.81 -9.51
C LEU A 189 -0.45 -40.91 -8.28
N LEU A 190 -0.22 -41.46 -7.08
CA LEU A 190 -0.20 -40.68 -5.84
C LEU A 190 0.88 -39.59 -5.87
N ASN A 191 2.10 -39.91 -6.33
CA ASN A 191 3.18 -38.93 -6.45
C ASN A 191 2.82 -37.81 -7.43
N ARG A 192 2.23 -38.17 -8.57
CA ARG A 192 1.74 -37.24 -9.58
C ARG A 192 0.65 -36.32 -8.98
N ALA A 193 -0.36 -36.90 -8.36
CA ALA A 193 -1.47 -36.17 -7.75
C ALA A 193 -1.00 -35.19 -6.67
N ILE A 194 -0.12 -35.61 -5.76
CA ILE A 194 0.46 -34.72 -4.74
C ILE A 194 1.19 -33.54 -5.38
N ARG A 195 2.02 -33.78 -6.40
CA ARG A 195 2.75 -32.70 -7.09
C ARG A 195 1.79 -31.70 -7.73
N TYR A 196 0.77 -32.19 -8.44
CA TYR A 196 -0.22 -31.32 -9.07
C TYR A 196 -1.05 -30.56 -8.03
N ALA A 197 -1.51 -31.22 -6.97
CA ALA A 197 -2.28 -30.58 -5.91
C ALA A 197 -1.48 -29.48 -5.18
N VAL A 198 -0.21 -29.75 -4.85
CA VAL A 198 0.68 -28.76 -4.24
C VAL A 198 0.97 -27.61 -5.19
N ALA A 199 1.27 -27.89 -6.46
CA ALA A 199 1.53 -26.86 -7.46
C ALA A 199 0.29 -25.97 -7.68
N ARG A 200 -0.89 -26.58 -7.79
CA ARG A 200 -2.18 -25.88 -7.93
C ARG A 200 -2.47 -25.02 -6.71
N LYS A 201 -2.33 -25.56 -5.49
CA LYS A 201 -2.54 -24.80 -4.26
C LYS A 201 -1.59 -23.60 -4.15
N ARG A 202 -0.32 -23.78 -4.51
CA ARG A 202 0.66 -22.69 -4.53
C ARG A 202 0.28 -21.62 -5.56
N ALA A 203 -0.17 -22.01 -6.75
CA ALA A 203 -0.64 -21.09 -7.76
C ALA A 203 -1.88 -20.31 -7.29
N ASP A 204 -2.86 -20.99 -6.69
CA ASP A 204 -4.07 -20.35 -6.13
C ASP A 204 -3.72 -19.34 -5.03
N LEU A 205 -2.83 -19.70 -4.11
CA LEU A 205 -2.37 -18.81 -3.04
C LEU A 205 -1.61 -17.60 -3.60
N ALA A 206 -0.72 -17.81 -4.57
CA ALA A 206 0.02 -16.72 -5.22
C ALA A 206 -0.93 -15.77 -5.97
N GLN A 207 -1.93 -16.29 -6.67
CA GLN A 207 -2.94 -15.49 -7.36
C GLN A 207 -3.80 -14.68 -6.38
N ARG A 208 -4.20 -15.29 -5.25
CA ARG A 208 -4.95 -14.60 -4.19
C ARG A 208 -4.11 -13.46 -3.60
N GLN A 209 -2.85 -13.72 -3.23
CA GLN A 209 -1.93 -12.70 -2.72
C GLN A 209 -1.70 -11.55 -3.71
N LEU A 210 -1.55 -11.87 -5.00
CA LEU A 210 -1.41 -10.85 -6.04
C LEU A 210 -2.67 -9.99 -6.18
N THR A 211 -3.85 -10.61 -6.11
CA THR A 211 -5.14 -9.91 -6.19
C THR A 211 -5.34 -9.01 -4.98
N GLU A 212 -5.11 -9.51 -3.78
CA GLU A 212 -5.19 -8.74 -2.53
C GLU A 212 -4.20 -7.57 -2.52
N SER A 213 -2.96 -7.79 -2.96
CA SER A 213 -1.96 -6.75 -3.12
C SER A 213 -2.38 -5.67 -4.12
N ARG A 214 -2.96 -6.07 -5.27
CA ARG A 214 -3.48 -5.14 -6.28
C ARG A 214 -4.65 -4.32 -5.75
N LEU A 215 -5.59 -4.94 -5.04
CA LEU A 215 -6.74 -4.23 -4.45
C LEU A 215 -6.26 -3.19 -3.43
N ARG A 216 -5.39 -3.60 -2.50
CA ARG A 216 -4.76 -2.67 -1.53
C ARG A 216 -4.02 -1.53 -2.23
N ALA A 217 -3.24 -1.82 -3.28
CA ALA A 217 -2.54 -0.79 -4.04
C ALA A 217 -3.51 0.19 -4.72
N GLN A 218 -4.63 -0.28 -5.26
CA GLN A 218 -5.64 0.57 -5.88
C GLN A 218 -6.37 1.47 -4.87
N GLU A 219 -6.72 0.92 -3.70
CA GLU A 219 -7.31 1.69 -2.59
C GLU A 219 -6.35 2.77 -2.12
N ASN A 220 -5.09 2.39 -1.90
CA ASN A 220 -4.01 3.28 -1.53
C ASN A 220 -3.84 4.44 -2.52
N SER A 221 -3.74 4.16 -3.82
CA SER A 221 -3.62 5.20 -4.85
C SER A 221 -4.88 6.08 -5.01
N ARG A 222 -6.06 5.64 -4.55
CA ARG A 222 -7.26 6.48 -4.50
C ARG A 222 -7.22 7.41 -3.29
N LEU A 223 -6.83 6.89 -2.12
CA LEU A 223 -6.68 7.69 -0.90
C LEU A 223 -5.63 8.78 -1.08
N GLU A 224 -4.44 8.45 -1.61
CA GLU A 224 -3.38 9.41 -1.88
C GLU A 224 -3.85 10.56 -2.79
N ARG A 225 -4.51 10.24 -3.92
CA ARG A 225 -5.07 11.25 -4.84
C ARG A 225 -6.19 12.09 -4.23
N GLY A 226 -6.95 11.53 -3.29
CA GLY A 226 -8.00 12.24 -2.57
C GLY A 226 -7.46 13.20 -1.52
N LEU A 227 -6.30 12.88 -0.95
CA LEU A 227 -5.68 13.63 0.14
C LEU A 227 -4.74 14.73 -0.37
N LEU A 228 -4.07 14.55 -1.51
CA LEU A 228 -3.25 15.61 -2.10
C LEU A 228 -4.08 16.83 -2.54
N PRO A 229 -3.56 18.06 -2.37
CA PRO A 229 -4.29 19.28 -2.70
C PRO A 229 -4.54 19.37 -4.21
N ARG A 230 -5.71 19.91 -4.57
CA ARG A 230 -5.91 20.46 -5.91
C ARG A 230 -5.57 21.95 -5.86
N PRO A 231 -4.58 22.42 -6.62
CA PRO A 231 -4.24 23.84 -6.66
C PRO A 231 -5.39 24.62 -7.28
N LEU A 232 -5.79 25.72 -6.65
CA LEU A 232 -6.90 26.57 -7.10
C LEU A 232 -6.34 27.87 -7.68
N LEU A 233 -5.92 27.82 -8.95
CA LEU A 233 -5.24 28.93 -9.64
C LEU A 233 -6.02 29.47 -10.83
N GLU A 234 -7.32 29.18 -10.91
CA GLU A 234 -8.15 29.62 -12.04
C GLU A 234 -8.14 31.16 -12.17
N GLY A 235 -7.84 31.63 -13.38
CA GLY A 235 -7.67 33.06 -13.70
C GLY A 235 -6.34 33.67 -13.29
N SER A 236 -5.36 32.89 -12.83
CA SER A 236 -3.98 33.34 -12.60
C SER A 236 -3.10 33.17 -13.84
N GLU A 237 -2.12 34.07 -14.03
CA GLU A 237 -1.04 33.91 -15.02
C GLU A 237 0.09 32.99 -14.52
N LEU A 238 0.04 32.58 -13.26
CA LEU A 238 1.06 31.73 -12.66
C LEU A 238 0.85 30.28 -13.09
N ARG A 239 1.95 29.57 -13.36
CA ARG A 239 1.90 28.12 -13.47
C ARG A 239 2.42 27.47 -12.21
N PHE A 240 1.94 26.26 -12.00
CA PHE A 240 2.18 25.48 -10.81
C PHE A 240 2.67 24.10 -11.22
N ALA A 241 3.71 23.65 -10.55
CA ALA A 241 4.17 22.27 -10.58
C ALA A 241 4.47 21.83 -9.15
N ALA A 242 4.14 20.58 -8.83
CA ALA A 242 4.52 19.99 -7.55
C ALA A 242 4.96 18.54 -7.71
N ARG A 243 5.82 18.10 -6.81
CA ARG A 243 6.19 16.70 -6.62
C ARG A 243 6.13 16.38 -5.14
N TYR A 244 5.42 15.31 -4.82
CA TYR A 244 5.28 14.77 -3.49
C TYR A 244 5.76 13.32 -3.52
N ARG A 245 6.53 12.92 -2.52
CA ARG A 245 6.89 11.52 -2.32
C ARG A 245 6.99 11.24 -0.82
N PRO A 246 6.23 10.28 -0.29
CA PRO A 246 6.44 9.79 1.06
C PRO A 246 7.75 8.98 1.14
N GLY A 247 8.52 9.16 2.22
CA GLY A 247 9.84 8.55 2.43
C GLY A 247 9.81 7.04 2.67
N ARG A 248 8.64 6.47 3.04
CA ARG A 248 8.50 5.03 3.23
C ARG A 248 7.80 4.37 2.04
N SER A 249 8.37 3.26 1.58
CA SER A 249 7.88 2.43 0.44
C SER A 249 6.45 1.87 0.61
N ARG A 250 5.78 2.15 1.73
CA ARG A 250 4.42 1.72 2.07
C ARG A 250 3.56 2.78 2.77
N ALA A 251 4.09 3.97 3.07
CA ALA A 251 3.27 5.03 3.65
C ALA A 251 2.49 5.74 2.53
N LEU A 252 1.23 6.09 2.80
CA LEU A 252 0.37 6.77 1.84
C LEU A 252 0.59 8.28 1.84
N LEU A 253 0.80 8.82 3.03
CA LEU A 253 1.18 10.20 3.28
C LEU A 253 2.27 10.21 4.34
N GLY A 254 3.00 11.30 4.32
CA GLY A 254 4.01 11.72 5.26
C GLY A 254 3.63 12.99 6.01
N GLY A 255 4.52 13.46 6.86
CA GLY A 255 4.37 14.72 7.62
C GLY A 255 4.33 15.96 6.71
N ASP A 256 4.90 15.85 5.50
CA ASP A 256 4.92 16.90 4.49
C ASP A 256 3.53 17.25 3.91
N PHE A 257 3.24 18.55 3.81
CA PHE A 257 2.02 19.07 3.21
C PHE A 257 2.26 20.37 2.45
N TYR A 258 1.42 20.64 1.45
CA TYR A 258 1.45 21.88 0.68
C TYR A 258 0.06 22.25 0.19
N ASP A 259 -0.11 23.50 -0.21
CA ASP A 259 -1.31 23.97 -0.89
C ASP A 259 -1.08 25.25 -1.68
N THR A 260 -1.96 25.56 -2.61
CA THR A 260 -1.97 26.82 -3.35
C THR A 260 -3.39 27.20 -3.75
N VAL A 261 -3.78 28.43 -3.39
CA VAL A 261 -5.12 28.97 -3.69
C VAL A 261 -5.06 30.42 -4.11
N ARG A 262 -5.94 30.80 -5.03
CA ARG A 262 -6.19 32.18 -5.43
C ARG A 262 -7.45 32.68 -4.76
N THR A 263 -7.38 33.85 -4.14
CA THR A 263 -8.51 34.55 -3.52
C THR A 263 -9.20 35.50 -4.50
N PRO A 264 -10.45 35.95 -4.24
CA PRO A 264 -11.20 36.80 -5.15
C PRO A 264 -10.57 38.16 -5.47
N ASP A 265 -9.74 38.69 -4.57
CA ASP A 265 -8.94 39.91 -4.77
C ASP A 265 -7.78 39.71 -5.78
N GLY A 266 -7.56 38.46 -6.21
CA GLY A 266 -6.56 38.06 -7.19
C GLY A 266 -5.23 37.65 -6.58
N THR A 267 -5.07 37.75 -5.27
CA THR A 267 -3.86 37.31 -4.55
C THR A 267 -3.72 35.79 -4.67
N VAL A 268 -2.51 35.31 -4.89
CA VAL A 268 -2.20 33.87 -4.90
C VAL A 268 -1.44 33.53 -3.64
N HIS A 269 -2.04 32.69 -2.81
CA HIS A 269 -1.47 32.17 -1.59
C HIS A 269 -0.90 30.78 -1.84
N ALA A 270 0.30 30.52 -1.35
CA ALA A 270 0.91 29.21 -1.39
C ALA A 270 1.53 28.87 -0.04
N MET A 271 1.51 27.59 0.31
CA MET A 271 2.13 27.09 1.53
C MET A 271 2.83 25.76 1.28
N ILE A 272 3.91 25.52 2.01
CA ILE A 272 4.52 24.21 2.19
C ILE A 272 4.96 24.09 3.65
N GLY A 273 4.88 22.89 4.21
CA GLY A 273 5.26 22.61 5.57
C GLY A 273 5.52 21.14 5.80
N ASP A 274 6.07 20.85 6.96
CA ASP A 274 6.40 19.52 7.42
C ASP A 274 6.12 19.41 8.93
N VAL A 275 5.48 18.33 9.34
CA VAL A 275 5.20 17.97 10.73
C VAL A 275 6.32 17.06 11.22
N CYS A 276 6.99 17.43 12.30
CA CYS A 276 8.08 16.61 12.81
C CYS A 276 7.57 15.24 13.28
N GLY A 277 8.34 14.21 12.95
CA GLY A 277 7.96 12.83 13.23
C GLY A 277 7.71 12.07 11.94
N HIS A 278 7.17 10.85 12.05
CA HIS A 278 6.85 10.06 10.88
C HIS A 278 5.72 9.09 11.20
N GLY A 279 4.75 8.99 10.30
CA GLY A 279 3.64 8.08 10.54
C GLY A 279 2.30 8.60 10.08
N PRO A 280 1.25 7.80 10.34
CA PRO A 280 -0.11 8.16 9.99
C PRO A 280 -0.63 9.36 10.80
N ASP A 281 -0.16 9.55 12.04
CA ASP A 281 -0.66 10.60 12.94
C ASP A 281 -0.11 11.96 12.51
N GLU A 282 1.19 12.05 12.19
CA GLU A 282 1.81 13.26 11.65
C GLU A 282 1.26 13.63 10.27
N ALA A 283 0.98 12.61 9.44
CA ALA A 283 0.33 12.81 8.15
C ALA A 283 -1.11 13.35 8.27
N ALA A 284 -1.87 12.87 9.26
CA ALA A 284 -3.21 13.38 9.56
C ALA A 284 -3.15 14.85 10.01
N LEU A 285 -2.24 15.17 10.92
CA LEU A 285 -2.02 16.54 11.40
C LEU A 285 -1.60 17.48 10.26
N GLY A 286 -0.72 17.05 9.36
CA GLY A 286 -0.36 17.82 8.16
C GLY A 286 -1.56 18.11 7.26
N VAL A 287 -2.47 17.15 7.09
CA VAL A 287 -3.73 17.34 6.35
C VAL A 287 -4.64 18.37 7.05
N GLU A 288 -4.77 18.30 8.37
CA GLU A 288 -5.56 19.22 9.18
C GLU A 288 -5.03 20.65 9.08
N LEU A 289 -3.72 20.86 9.27
CA LEU A 289 -3.07 22.16 9.15
C LEU A 289 -3.28 22.77 7.77
N ARG A 290 -3.14 21.96 6.72
CA ARG A 290 -3.39 22.39 5.35
C ARG A 290 -4.84 22.83 5.12
N ILE A 291 -5.81 22.05 5.59
CA ILE A 291 -7.25 22.37 5.45
C ILE A 291 -7.58 23.63 6.25
N ALA A 292 -7.06 23.76 7.47
CA ALA A 292 -7.19 24.95 8.29
C ALA A 292 -6.58 26.18 7.59
N TRP A 293 -5.36 26.05 7.04
CA TRP A 293 -4.71 27.12 6.29
C TRP A 293 -5.58 27.60 5.13
N ARG A 294 -6.13 26.66 4.35
CA ARG A 294 -7.01 26.97 3.20
C ARG A 294 -8.28 27.70 3.66
N ALA A 295 -8.93 27.22 4.72
CA ALA A 295 -10.13 27.84 5.26
C ALA A 295 -9.87 29.26 5.79
N LEU A 296 -8.77 29.45 6.52
CA LEU A 296 -8.36 30.75 7.06
C LEU A 296 -8.01 31.74 5.94
N THR A 297 -7.35 31.26 4.88
CA THR A 297 -7.04 32.06 3.69
C THR A 297 -8.32 32.55 3.02
N PHE A 298 -9.32 31.68 2.84
CA PHE A 298 -10.63 32.08 2.31
C PHE A 298 -11.43 32.99 3.25
N ALA A 299 -11.18 32.93 4.56
CA ALA A 299 -11.71 33.88 5.53
C ALA A 299 -10.99 35.23 5.50
N GLY A 300 -9.95 35.40 4.67
CA GLY A 300 -9.21 36.65 4.49
C GLY A 300 -8.06 36.85 5.48
N LEU A 301 -7.66 35.81 6.22
CA LEU A 301 -6.46 35.87 7.05
C LEU A 301 -5.21 35.64 6.19
N SER A 302 -4.12 36.31 6.55
CA SER A 302 -2.79 36.11 5.93
C SER A 302 -1.67 36.48 6.91
N GLY A 303 -0.44 36.14 6.55
CA GLY A 303 0.77 36.42 7.34
C GLY A 303 0.69 35.98 8.80
N ASP A 304 1.20 36.84 9.69
CA ASP A 304 1.35 36.55 11.12
C ASP A 304 0.04 36.12 11.83
N ALA A 305 -1.09 36.75 11.50
CA ALA A 305 -2.37 36.40 12.09
C ALA A 305 -2.86 35.00 11.68
N LEU A 306 -2.58 34.61 10.43
CA LEU A 306 -2.86 33.26 9.95
C LEU A 306 -1.98 32.25 10.68
N LEU A 307 -0.67 32.52 10.78
CA LEU A 307 0.30 31.63 11.44
C LEU A 307 0.00 31.45 12.93
N ALA A 308 -0.37 32.53 13.64
CA ALA A 308 -0.79 32.47 15.02
C ALA A 308 -2.08 31.64 15.22
N THR A 309 -2.96 31.62 14.22
CA THR A 309 -4.17 30.78 14.27
C THR A 309 -3.85 29.32 13.95
N LEU A 310 -2.96 29.06 12.99
CA LEU A 310 -2.46 27.70 12.72
C LEU A 310 -1.69 27.11 13.90
N GLN A 311 -0.90 27.91 14.62
CA GLN A 311 -0.25 27.45 15.85
C GLN A 311 -1.29 26.94 16.86
N LYS A 312 -2.42 27.64 17.02
CA LYS A 312 -3.49 27.15 17.91
C LYS A 312 -4.08 25.83 17.41
N VAL A 313 -4.30 25.68 16.10
CA VAL A 313 -4.79 24.42 15.54
C VAL A 313 -3.81 23.30 15.87
N LEU A 314 -2.52 23.48 15.55
CA LEU A 314 -1.46 22.52 15.88
C LEU A 314 -1.43 22.16 17.37
N GLU A 315 -1.47 23.16 18.25
CA GLU A 315 -1.39 22.97 19.70
C GLU A 315 -2.59 22.19 20.27
N ASN A 316 -3.76 22.26 19.62
CA ASN A 316 -4.98 21.56 20.06
C ASN A 316 -5.13 20.16 19.46
N GLU A 317 -4.61 19.93 18.25
CA GLU A 317 -4.74 18.63 17.57
C GLU A 317 -3.54 17.70 17.81
N ARG A 318 -2.38 18.23 18.25
CA ARG A 318 -1.20 17.39 18.52
C ARG A 318 -1.39 16.53 19.77
N ASP A 319 -0.94 15.28 19.70
CA ASP A 319 -0.96 14.33 20.82
C ASP A 319 0.14 14.56 21.87
N SER A 320 1.20 15.31 21.52
CA SER A 320 2.34 15.58 22.39
C SER A 320 2.89 16.99 22.19
N GLU A 321 3.40 17.60 23.27
CA GLU A 321 4.06 18.92 23.22
C GLU A 321 5.37 18.92 22.41
N GLU A 322 5.95 17.75 22.16
CA GLU A 322 7.15 17.57 21.33
C GLU A 322 6.87 17.71 19.83
N ILE A 323 5.61 17.63 19.41
CA ILE A 323 5.21 17.77 18.00
C ILE A 323 5.17 19.25 17.63
N PHE A 324 5.93 19.60 16.59
CA PHE A 324 6.00 20.90 15.97
C PHE A 324 5.88 20.78 14.44
N ALA A 325 5.59 21.90 13.76
CA ALA A 325 5.54 21.93 12.31
C ALA A 325 6.36 23.09 11.74
N THR A 326 7.16 22.82 10.73
CA THR A 326 7.80 23.87 9.93
C THR A 326 6.84 24.35 8.84
N LEU A 327 6.87 25.64 8.52
CA LEU A 327 5.96 26.22 7.52
C LEU A 327 6.61 27.37 6.74
N CYS A 328 6.40 27.38 5.44
CA CYS A 328 6.71 28.51 4.55
C CYS A 328 5.40 28.92 3.88
N THR A 329 5.02 30.17 4.04
CA THR A 329 3.85 30.76 3.37
C THR A 329 4.27 31.91 2.47
N VAL A 330 3.63 32.01 1.31
CA VAL A 330 3.92 33.01 0.29
C VAL A 330 2.61 33.59 -0.22
N ASP A 331 2.46 34.90 -0.06
CA ASP A 331 1.32 35.68 -0.58
C ASP A 331 1.79 36.50 -1.78
N ILE A 332 1.44 36.07 -2.98
CA ILE A 332 1.81 36.72 -4.25
C ILE A 332 0.74 37.74 -4.61
N ALA A 333 1.15 39.00 -4.78
CA ALA A 333 0.26 40.08 -5.13
C ALA A 333 -0.52 39.80 -6.43
N PRO A 334 -1.73 40.35 -6.61
CA PRO A 334 -2.57 40.11 -7.79
C PRO A 334 -1.88 40.43 -9.13
N ASP A 335 -0.93 41.38 -9.11
CA ASP A 335 -0.17 41.75 -10.30
C ASP A 335 0.97 40.76 -10.63
N GLY A 336 1.25 39.80 -9.74
CA GLY A 336 2.30 38.79 -9.81
C GLY A 336 3.74 39.33 -9.72
N ARG A 337 3.96 40.55 -9.20
CA ARG A 337 5.25 41.26 -9.23
C ARG A 337 5.94 41.37 -7.88
N SER A 338 5.22 41.12 -6.79
CA SER A 338 5.77 41.05 -5.45
C SER A 338 5.14 39.91 -4.66
N ALA A 339 5.87 39.38 -3.69
CA ALA A 339 5.34 38.45 -2.70
C ALA A 339 5.73 38.85 -1.29
N ASP A 340 4.86 38.57 -0.33
CA ASP A 340 5.17 38.60 1.09
C ASP A 340 5.39 37.14 1.54
N VAL A 341 6.54 36.86 2.17
CA VAL A 341 6.99 35.51 2.58
C VAL A 341 7.11 35.47 4.10
N HIS A 342 6.60 34.41 4.72
CA HIS A 342 6.79 34.11 6.14
C HIS A 342 7.37 32.71 6.31
N LEU A 343 8.38 32.57 7.17
CA LEU A 343 9.00 31.31 7.53
C LEU A 343 8.78 31.03 9.02
N ALA A 344 8.30 29.83 9.34
CA ALA A 344 8.20 29.25 10.66
C ALA A 344 9.12 28.03 10.71
N GLY A 345 10.40 28.21 11.06
CA GLY A 345 11.40 27.13 11.11
C GLY A 345 11.71 26.43 9.78
N HIS A 346 11.08 26.81 8.68
CA HIS A 346 11.19 26.14 7.39
C HIS A 346 12.44 26.56 6.61
N PRO A 347 13.12 25.63 5.89
CA PRO A 347 14.10 25.94 4.86
C PRO A 347 13.70 27.09 3.93
N SER A 348 14.66 27.95 3.58
CA SER A 348 14.40 29.11 2.72
C SER A 348 14.06 28.73 1.28
N PRO A 349 13.02 29.33 0.68
CA PRO A 349 12.69 29.12 -0.73
C PRO A 349 13.82 29.56 -1.67
N LEU A 350 13.91 28.86 -2.80
CA LEU A 350 14.80 29.20 -3.90
C LEU A 350 14.06 30.09 -4.90
N PHE A 351 14.68 31.22 -5.23
CA PHE A 351 14.16 32.22 -6.16
C PHE A 351 15.07 32.35 -7.38
N ALA A 352 14.49 32.30 -8.57
CA ALA A 352 15.14 32.61 -9.84
C ALA A 352 14.43 33.80 -10.50
N GLY A 353 15.17 34.88 -10.73
CA GLY A 353 14.65 36.09 -11.36
C GLY A 353 14.63 36.02 -12.89
N SER A 354 14.26 37.13 -13.53
CA SER A 354 14.19 37.25 -14.98
C SER A 354 15.55 37.06 -15.67
N GLY A 355 15.53 36.55 -16.92
CA GLY A 355 16.67 36.63 -17.84
C GLY A 355 17.79 35.62 -17.61
N GLY A 356 17.49 34.46 -16.99
CA GLY A 356 18.52 33.45 -16.71
C GLY A 356 19.39 33.80 -15.50
N ALA A 357 18.88 34.64 -14.59
CA ALA A 357 19.53 34.90 -13.32
C ALA A 357 19.76 33.57 -12.58
N THR A 358 20.97 33.39 -12.05
CA THR A 358 21.31 32.21 -11.25
C THR A 358 20.32 32.09 -10.08
N PRO A 359 19.71 30.91 -9.88
CA PRO A 359 18.90 30.65 -8.71
C PRO A 359 19.65 31.01 -7.42
N ARG A 360 18.92 31.49 -6.42
CA ARG A 360 19.46 31.81 -5.09
C ARG A 360 18.44 31.52 -4.00
N LEU A 361 18.91 31.23 -2.79
CA LEU A 361 18.03 31.17 -1.62
C LEU A 361 17.58 32.58 -1.23
N LEU A 362 16.34 32.70 -0.77
CA LEU A 362 15.89 33.91 -0.10
C LEU A 362 16.60 34.04 1.27
N PRO A 363 17.08 35.22 1.70
CA PRO A 363 17.88 35.38 2.91
C PRO A 363 17.21 34.92 4.23
N GLU A 364 17.82 34.05 5.02
CA GLU A 364 17.17 33.46 6.22
C GLU A 364 17.07 34.41 7.44
N ASP A 365 17.52 35.65 7.31
CA ASP A 365 17.62 36.65 8.38
C ASP A 365 16.26 37.07 8.96
N VAL A 366 15.17 36.73 8.27
CA VAL A 366 13.79 37.03 8.66
C VAL A 366 13.01 35.71 8.72
N SER A 367 13.16 34.98 9.83
CA SER A 367 12.47 33.70 10.12
C SER A 367 12.00 33.65 11.57
N GLY A 368 10.80 33.10 11.80
CA GLY A 368 10.29 32.79 13.14
C GLY A 368 10.51 31.31 13.50
N PRO A 369 10.23 30.91 14.76
CA PRO A 369 10.35 29.51 15.18
C PRO A 369 9.34 28.62 14.45
N ALA A 370 9.58 27.31 14.44
CA ALA A 370 8.58 26.33 14.02
C ALA A 370 7.30 26.48 14.87
N LEU A 371 6.15 26.21 14.26
CA LEU A 371 4.86 26.24 14.95
C LEU A 371 4.85 25.23 16.10
N GLY A 372 4.31 25.61 17.25
CA GLY A 372 4.20 24.72 18.42
C GLY A 372 5.48 24.56 19.25
N LEU A 373 6.60 25.15 18.80
CA LEU A 373 7.88 25.11 19.54
C LEU A 373 7.95 26.18 20.64
N LEU A 374 7.48 27.40 20.35
CA LEU A 374 7.49 28.51 21.30
C LEU A 374 6.11 29.19 21.37
N PRO A 375 5.58 29.47 22.57
CA PRO A 375 4.31 30.17 22.71
C PRO A 375 4.48 31.66 22.39
N GLN A 376 3.46 32.27 21.79
CA GLN A 376 3.31 33.74 21.65
C GLN A 376 4.46 34.45 20.91
N VAL A 377 4.96 33.85 19.82
CA VAL A 377 5.97 34.47 18.95
C VAL A 377 5.31 34.98 17.67
N GLY A 378 5.80 36.09 17.14
CA GLY A 378 5.39 36.59 15.83
C GLY A 378 6.32 36.11 14.72
N TRP A 379 5.79 35.92 13.53
CA TRP A 379 6.53 35.55 12.33
C TRP A 379 6.72 36.78 11.46
N PRO A 380 7.96 37.29 11.34
CA PRO A 380 8.20 38.53 10.62
C PRO A 380 7.98 38.34 9.12
N ARG A 381 7.38 39.36 8.50
CA ARG A 381 7.11 39.41 7.07
C ARG A 381 8.33 39.83 6.28
N ARG A 382 8.68 39.06 5.24
CA ARG A 382 9.70 39.42 4.25
C ARG A 382 9.07 39.71 2.90
N ARG A 383 9.28 40.93 2.40
CA ARG A 383 8.80 41.33 1.07
C ARG A 383 9.85 41.03 0.00
N VAL A 384 9.43 40.36 -1.07
CA VAL A 384 10.26 39.98 -2.21
C VAL A 384 9.74 40.63 -3.49
N THR A 385 10.61 41.30 -4.22
CA THR A 385 10.30 41.83 -5.56
C THR A 385 10.55 40.73 -6.60
N LEU A 386 9.48 40.27 -7.26
CA LEU A 386 9.52 39.15 -8.21
C LEU A 386 9.76 39.62 -9.65
N GLY A 387 9.27 40.82 -10.02
CA GLY A 387 9.37 41.35 -11.38
C GLY A 387 8.37 40.74 -12.36
N ARG A 388 8.71 40.72 -13.65
CA ARG A 388 7.80 40.26 -14.74
C ARG A 388 7.85 38.76 -15.02
N SER A 389 9.01 38.15 -14.78
CA SER A 389 9.23 36.72 -15.03
C SER A 389 10.12 36.17 -13.94
N TRP A 390 9.71 35.07 -13.34
CA TRP A 390 10.38 34.50 -12.18
C TRP A 390 9.97 33.06 -11.97
N SER A 391 10.74 32.35 -11.15
CA SER A 391 10.39 31.05 -10.58
C SER A 391 10.70 31.04 -9.09
N LEU A 392 9.78 30.51 -8.29
CA LEU A 392 9.90 30.36 -6.85
C LEU A 392 9.66 28.90 -6.50
N MET A 393 10.65 28.28 -5.88
CA MET A 393 10.65 26.89 -5.48
C MET A 393 10.67 26.80 -3.96
N MET A 394 9.67 26.15 -3.39
CA MET A 394 9.59 25.83 -1.97
C MET A 394 9.71 24.31 -1.82
N TYR A 395 10.40 23.84 -0.78
CA TYR A 395 10.75 22.44 -0.64
C TYR A 395 10.93 22.09 0.83
N THR A 396 10.54 20.89 1.23
CA THR A 396 10.79 20.34 2.58
C THR A 396 12.22 19.83 2.72
N ASP A 397 12.67 19.66 3.96
CA ASP A 397 14.06 19.30 4.26
C ASP A 397 14.45 17.91 3.75
N GLY A 398 13.51 16.98 3.61
CA GLY A 398 13.77 15.68 2.98
C GLY A 398 14.43 15.77 1.59
N LEU A 399 14.25 16.88 0.85
CA LEU A 399 14.96 17.13 -0.41
C LEU A 399 16.47 17.35 -0.21
N ILE A 400 16.86 18.01 0.88
CA ILE A 400 18.25 18.39 1.20
C ILE A 400 18.92 17.45 2.21
N GLU A 401 18.14 16.64 2.93
CA GLU A 401 18.59 15.59 3.85
C GLU A 401 19.14 14.36 3.11
N GLY A 402 18.81 14.20 1.83
CA GLY A 402 19.32 13.12 0.98
C GLY A 402 20.85 13.07 0.96
N ARG A 403 21.41 11.87 0.90
CA ARG A 403 22.87 11.66 0.94
C ARG A 403 23.50 11.93 -0.42
N VAL A 404 24.77 12.30 -0.41
CA VAL A 404 25.60 12.45 -1.62
C VAL A 404 26.69 11.41 -1.54
N ASP A 405 26.40 10.17 -1.95
CA ASP A 405 27.48 9.23 -2.26
C ASP A 405 27.01 8.11 -3.19
N GLU A 406 27.70 7.98 -4.32
CA GLU A 406 27.49 6.90 -5.29
C GLU A 406 27.99 5.57 -4.70
N GLY A 407 27.15 4.90 -3.90
CA GLY A 407 27.35 3.50 -3.51
C GLY A 407 28.26 3.24 -2.32
N ARG A 408 28.52 4.24 -1.46
CA ARG A 408 29.13 4.02 -0.13
C ARG A 408 28.11 4.28 0.97
N THR A 409 27.62 3.20 1.57
CA THR A 409 26.62 3.18 2.65
C THR A 409 27.04 3.94 3.93
N ASP A 410 28.30 4.36 4.02
CA ASP A 410 28.93 4.96 5.19
C ASP A 410 29.18 6.48 5.07
N SER A 411 28.75 7.12 3.98
CA SER A 411 28.79 8.58 3.87
C SER A 411 27.71 9.23 4.74
N THR A 412 28.15 10.19 5.54
CA THR A 412 27.33 11.04 6.40
C THR A 412 27.00 12.38 5.75
N GLN A 413 27.49 12.64 4.53
CA GLN A 413 27.34 13.94 3.89
C GLN A 413 25.96 14.06 3.25
N ARG A 414 25.15 14.95 3.80
CA ARG A 414 23.86 15.38 3.24
C ARG A 414 24.08 16.33 2.06
N LEU A 415 23.13 16.36 1.14
CA LEU A 415 23.11 17.25 -0.02
C LEU A 415 23.16 18.71 0.42
N GLY A 416 22.36 19.05 1.44
CA GLY A 416 22.24 20.40 1.95
C GLY A 416 21.62 21.37 0.94
N GLN A 417 21.34 22.59 1.39
CA GLN A 417 20.76 23.62 0.53
C GLN A 417 21.70 24.00 -0.62
N GLN A 418 23.02 24.02 -0.41
CA GLN A 418 23.98 24.35 -1.46
C GLN A 418 24.01 23.30 -2.57
N GLY A 419 24.03 22.00 -2.24
CA GLY A 419 24.00 20.94 -3.24
C GLY A 419 22.71 20.94 -4.05
N MET A 420 21.56 21.17 -3.39
CA MET A 420 20.29 21.37 -4.09
C MET A 420 20.32 22.59 -5.01
N LEU A 421 20.87 23.72 -4.54
CA LEU A 421 20.98 24.95 -5.34
C LEU A 421 21.82 24.71 -6.60
N ASP A 422 22.94 24.01 -6.48
CA ASP A 422 23.84 23.69 -7.59
C ASP A 422 23.14 22.79 -8.63
N ILE A 423 22.37 21.79 -8.18
CA ILE A 423 21.55 20.94 -9.06
C ILE A 423 20.53 21.79 -9.82
N VAL A 424 19.73 22.59 -9.11
CA VAL A 424 18.68 23.42 -9.71
C VAL A 424 19.28 24.44 -10.70
N ALA A 425 20.37 25.11 -10.32
CA ALA A 425 21.07 26.06 -11.18
C ALA A 425 21.55 25.41 -12.48
N ARG A 426 22.13 24.21 -12.40
CA ARG A 426 22.55 23.44 -13.58
C ARG A 426 21.36 23.06 -14.47
N ARG A 427 20.27 22.54 -13.92
CA ARG A 427 19.09 22.14 -14.70
C ARG A 427 18.41 23.33 -15.36
N VAL A 428 18.33 24.47 -14.67
CA VAL A 428 17.82 25.72 -15.24
C VAL A 428 18.72 26.20 -16.40
N ALA A 429 20.04 26.09 -16.26
CA ALA A 429 20.98 26.43 -17.34
C ALA A 429 20.86 25.49 -18.56
N GLU A 430 20.51 24.21 -18.34
CA GLU A 430 20.18 23.22 -19.37
C GLU A 430 18.79 23.46 -20.00
N GLY A 431 18.03 24.45 -19.52
CA GLY A 431 16.73 24.85 -20.06
C GLY A 431 15.53 24.13 -19.44
N ALA A 432 15.72 23.36 -18.35
CA ALA A 432 14.61 22.74 -17.63
C ALA A 432 13.74 23.80 -16.91
N ARG A 433 12.42 23.66 -17.01
CA ARG A 433 11.42 24.54 -16.37
C ARG A 433 10.19 23.73 -15.93
N GLY A 434 9.38 24.32 -15.06
CA GLY A 434 8.11 23.73 -14.62
C GLY A 434 8.28 22.31 -14.08
N GLU A 435 7.41 21.40 -14.50
CA GLU A 435 7.46 19.99 -14.09
C GLU A 435 8.77 19.28 -14.45
N ARG A 436 9.37 19.60 -15.60
CA ARG A 436 10.62 18.98 -16.05
C ARG A 436 11.77 19.31 -15.10
N LEU A 437 11.82 20.55 -14.60
CA LEU A 437 12.83 20.95 -13.61
C LEU A 437 12.67 20.13 -12.31
N LEU A 438 11.44 19.97 -11.83
CA LEU A 438 11.17 19.19 -10.63
C LEU A 438 11.55 17.71 -10.81
N GLU A 439 11.15 17.11 -11.93
CA GLU A 439 11.44 15.71 -12.23
C GLU A 439 12.94 15.44 -12.35
N GLU A 440 13.68 16.28 -13.09
CA GLU A 440 15.13 16.12 -13.27
C GLU A 440 15.90 16.38 -11.97
N THR A 441 15.43 17.31 -11.13
CA THR A 441 16.00 17.57 -9.79
C THR A 441 15.78 16.38 -8.88
N MET A 442 14.54 15.88 -8.78
CA MET A 442 14.20 14.72 -7.95
C MET A 442 14.95 13.45 -8.39
N THR A 443 15.08 13.23 -9.70
CA THR A 443 15.83 12.10 -10.25
C THR A 443 17.30 12.18 -9.87
N GLU A 444 17.92 13.36 -9.94
CA GLU A 444 19.31 13.54 -9.56
C GLU A 444 19.52 13.35 -8.06
N VAL A 445 18.66 13.92 -7.22
CA VAL A 445 18.74 13.75 -5.75
C VAL A 445 18.64 12.28 -5.35
N ARG A 446 17.73 11.51 -5.97
CA ARG A 446 17.63 10.05 -5.75
C ARG A 446 18.89 9.30 -6.16
N ARG A 447 19.45 9.68 -7.31
CA ARG A 447 20.67 9.07 -7.83
C ARG A 447 21.84 9.29 -6.86
N LEU A 448 22.00 10.51 -6.36
CA LEU A 448 23.05 10.86 -5.38
C LEU A 448 22.86 10.16 -4.04
N ASN A 449 21.60 9.94 -3.62
CA ASN A 449 21.28 9.22 -2.39
C ASN A 449 21.50 7.70 -2.50
N GLY A 450 21.70 7.16 -3.70
CA GLY A 450 21.87 5.72 -3.93
C GLY A 450 20.56 4.91 -3.85
N GLY A 451 19.40 5.55 -3.95
CA GLY A 451 18.10 4.89 -3.86
C GLY A 451 16.97 5.81 -3.41
N GLU A 452 15.92 5.20 -2.84
CA GLU A 452 14.80 5.95 -2.24
C GLU A 452 15.27 6.82 -1.06
N LEU A 453 14.66 7.99 -0.92
CA LEU A 453 14.95 8.87 0.22
C LEU A 453 14.32 8.30 1.49
N THR A 454 14.98 8.53 2.62
CA THR A 454 14.50 8.05 3.92
C THR A 454 13.36 8.89 4.49
N ASP A 455 13.27 10.13 4.04
CA ASP A 455 12.33 11.13 4.53
C ASP A 455 11.30 11.53 3.47
N ASP A 456 10.20 12.10 3.92
CA ASP A 456 9.15 12.64 3.07
C ASP A 456 9.69 13.83 2.27
N VAL A 457 9.24 13.99 1.02
CA VAL A 457 9.65 15.11 0.17
C VAL A 457 8.46 15.72 -0.54
N ALA A 458 8.23 17.00 -0.25
CA ALA A 458 7.36 17.89 -1.00
C ALA A 458 8.18 18.99 -1.64
N VAL A 459 7.89 19.26 -2.91
CA VAL A 459 8.46 20.36 -3.67
C VAL A 459 7.36 21.04 -4.46
N VAL A 460 7.25 22.35 -4.31
CA VAL A 460 6.30 23.21 -5.02
C VAL A 460 7.07 24.26 -5.82
N LEU A 461 6.73 24.39 -7.10
CA LEU A 461 7.28 25.38 -8.00
C LEU A 461 6.16 26.25 -8.56
N LEU A 462 6.27 27.55 -8.32
CA LEU A 462 5.46 28.57 -8.96
C LEU A 462 6.32 29.33 -9.95
N ASP A 463 5.80 29.54 -11.16
CA ASP A 463 6.49 30.34 -12.16
C ASP A 463 5.56 31.34 -12.84
N ARG A 464 6.18 32.37 -13.40
CA ARG A 464 5.52 33.34 -14.27
C ARG A 464 6.38 33.58 -15.50
N GLU A 465 5.79 33.40 -16.67
CA GLU A 465 6.38 33.79 -17.93
C GLU A 465 5.72 35.06 -18.48
N ARG A 466 6.53 36.13 -18.45
CA ARG A 466 6.46 37.42 -19.17
C ARG A 466 5.14 38.18 -19.24
#